data_AF-A0A1D9M9U9-F1
#
_entry.id   AF-A0A1D9M9U9-F1
#
_cell.length_a   1.000
_cell.length_b   1.000
_cell.length_c   1.000
_cell.angle_alpha   90.00
_cell.angle_beta   90.00
_cell.angle_gamma   90.00
#
_symmetry.space_group_name_H-M   'P 1'
#
loop_
_entity.id
_entity.type
_entity.pdbx_description
1 polymer ?
#
loop_
_entity_poly.entity_id
_entity_poly.type
_entity_poly.pdbx_seq_one_letter_code
_entity_poly.pdbx_strand_id
1 'polypeptide(L)'
;MTALVEATNKIAVVAAHELGLNDLTPDEIVQIESVKLHVLADMDVDLSKAVNELRAIPSVAARLKAKEDAARVARGHEDAIANLRPSERMTYARQHGLTGTSPEKLVASDHVNVLSKLEGKAKLDYARKHGLA
;
A
#
# COMPACT_ATOMS: atom_id res chain seq x y z
N MET A 1 18.69 11.09 -23.33
CA MET A 1 18.40 11.03 -21.87
C MET A 1 16.89 11.07 -21.58
N THR A 2 16.09 11.79 -22.37
CA THR A 2 14.62 11.89 -22.23
C THR A 2 13.88 10.56 -22.40
N ALA A 3 14.20 9.76 -23.43
CA ALA A 3 13.53 8.47 -23.68
C ALA A 3 13.68 7.46 -22.52
N LEU A 4 14.85 7.41 -21.89
CA LEU A 4 15.09 6.55 -20.73
C LEU A 4 14.20 6.97 -19.55
N VAL A 5 14.20 8.25 -19.19
CA VAL A 5 13.39 8.77 -18.08
C VAL A 5 11.90 8.51 -18.34
N GLU A 6 11.45 8.72 -19.58
CA GLU A 6 10.07 8.49 -19.97
C GLU A 6 9.65 7.02 -19.83
N ALA A 7 10.45 6.08 -20.36
CA ALA A 7 10.20 4.65 -20.22
C ALA A 7 10.18 4.21 -18.75
N THR A 8 11.16 4.67 -17.98
CA THR A 8 11.28 4.33 -16.55
C THR A 8 10.05 4.81 -15.78
N ASN A 9 9.58 6.03 -16.04
CA ASN A 9 8.38 6.58 -15.40
C ASN A 9 7.11 5.82 -15.79
N LYS A 10 6.93 5.51 -17.08
CA LYS A 10 5.78 4.73 -17.56
C LYS A 10 5.71 3.36 -16.89
N ILE A 11 6.84 2.66 -16.84
CA ILE A 11 6.93 1.34 -16.20
C ILE A 11 6.69 1.44 -14.70
N ALA A 12 7.24 2.44 -14.01
CA ALA A 12 7.01 2.65 -12.59
C ALA A 12 5.51 2.85 -12.26
N VAL A 13 4.80 3.64 -13.06
CA VAL A 13 3.35 3.86 -12.90
C VAL A 13 2.56 2.57 -13.09
N VAL A 14 2.86 1.81 -14.15
CA VAL A 14 2.15 0.54 -14.40
C VAL A 14 2.47 -0.50 -13.34
N ALA A 15 3.73 -0.60 -12.91
CA ALA A 15 4.12 -1.52 -11.85
C ALA A 15 3.49 -1.14 -10.49
N ALA A 16 3.35 0.15 -10.19
CA ALA A 16 2.59 0.62 -9.04
C ALA A 16 1.11 0.19 -9.13
N HIS A 17 0.50 0.23 -10.31
CA HIS A 17 -0.89 -0.19 -10.49
C HIS A 17 -1.04 -1.73 -10.45
N GLU A 18 -0.21 -2.48 -11.16
CA GLU A 18 -0.38 -3.93 -11.35
C GLU A 18 0.27 -4.78 -10.25
N LEU A 19 1.39 -4.33 -9.69
CA LEU A 19 2.12 -5.02 -8.63
C LEU A 19 1.83 -4.40 -7.26
N GLY A 20 1.35 -3.15 -7.23
CA GLY A 20 1.23 -2.35 -6.02
C GLY A 20 2.57 -2.16 -5.33
N LEU A 21 3.64 -1.99 -6.12
CA LEU A 21 4.98 -1.62 -5.68
C LEU A 21 5.21 -0.16 -6.06
N ASN A 22 5.19 0.74 -5.08
CA ASN A 22 5.30 2.18 -5.30
C ASN A 22 6.74 2.69 -5.12
N ASP A 23 7.66 1.81 -4.72
CA ASP A 23 9.03 2.10 -4.28
C ASP A 23 10.09 1.48 -5.21
N LEU A 24 9.73 1.18 -6.46
CA LEU A 24 10.69 0.69 -7.46
C LEU A 24 11.73 1.76 -7.77
N THR A 25 13.01 1.37 -7.72
CA THR A 25 14.09 2.31 -8.04
C THR A 25 14.33 2.35 -9.56
N PRO A 26 14.81 3.48 -10.10
CA PRO A 26 15.20 3.56 -11.51
C PRO A 26 16.22 2.48 -11.90
N ASP A 27 17.15 2.14 -11.01
CA ASP A 27 18.17 1.12 -11.26
C ASP A 27 17.58 -0.29 -11.43
N GLU A 28 16.50 -0.62 -10.71
CA GLU A 28 15.79 -1.88 -10.89
C GLU A 28 15.09 -1.93 -12.26
N ILE A 29 14.52 -0.81 -12.70
CA ILE A 29 13.77 -0.72 -13.95
C ILE A 29 14.73 -0.71 -15.16
N VAL A 30 15.87 -0.04 -15.08
CA VAL A 30 16.86 0.05 -16.19
C VAL A 30 17.48 -1.31 -16.51
N GLN A 31 17.48 -2.26 -15.57
CA GLN A 31 18.05 -3.59 -15.78
C GLN A 31 17.24 -4.48 -16.74
N ILE A 32 15.95 -4.18 -16.94
CA ILE A 32 15.08 -5.01 -17.78
C ILE A 32 15.33 -4.78 -19.27
N GLU A 33 15.16 -5.84 -20.06
CA GLU A 33 15.48 -5.85 -21.48
C GLU A 33 14.59 -4.88 -22.28
N SER A 34 13.33 -4.77 -21.89
CA SER A 34 12.36 -3.87 -22.54
C SER A 34 12.79 -2.39 -22.51
N VAL A 35 13.45 -1.94 -21.43
CA VAL A 35 13.97 -0.57 -21.33
C VAL A 35 15.21 -0.40 -22.22
N LYS A 36 16.10 -1.41 -22.26
CA LYS A 36 17.29 -1.39 -23.12
C LYS A 36 16.91 -1.34 -24.59
N LEU A 37 15.95 -2.16 -25.02
CA LEU A 37 15.47 -2.18 -26.40
C LEU A 37 14.83 -0.85 -26.79
N HIS A 38 14.06 -0.23 -25.90
CA HIS A 38 13.50 1.10 -26.18
C HIS A 38 14.59 2.17 -26.34
N VAL A 39 15.57 2.19 -25.45
CA VAL A 39 16.62 3.22 -25.48
C VAL A 39 17.62 3.02 -26.61
N LEU A 40 17.96 1.77 -26.94
CA LEU A 40 19.02 1.46 -27.92
C LEU A 40 18.49 1.23 -29.34
N ALA A 41 17.28 0.69 -29.48
CA ALA A 41 16.71 0.32 -30.77
C ALA A 41 15.49 1.17 -31.16
N ASP A 42 15.14 2.19 -30.38
CA ASP A 42 14.00 3.10 -30.61
C ASP A 42 12.66 2.35 -30.80
N MET A 43 12.54 1.19 -30.14
CA MET A 43 11.34 0.37 -30.15
C MET A 43 10.36 0.83 -29.09
N ASP A 44 9.05 0.70 -29.33
CA ASP A 44 8.06 0.98 -28.30
C ASP A 44 8.23 0.08 -27.07
N VAL A 45 8.05 0.67 -25.88
CA VAL A 45 8.08 -0.07 -24.62
C VAL A 45 6.80 -0.91 -24.50
N ASP A 46 6.95 -2.22 -24.60
CA ASP A 46 5.90 -3.16 -24.19
C ASP A 46 5.82 -3.18 -22.65
N LEU A 47 4.84 -2.46 -22.12
CA LEU A 47 4.63 -2.31 -20.68
C LEU A 47 4.29 -3.64 -20.01
N SER A 48 3.53 -4.51 -20.68
CA SER A 48 3.16 -5.83 -20.14
C SER A 48 4.38 -6.74 -20.06
N LYS A 49 5.23 -6.72 -21.08
CA LYS A 49 6.51 -7.44 -21.06
C LYS A 49 7.45 -6.88 -19.99
N ALA A 50 7.57 -5.56 -19.90
CA ALA A 50 8.39 -4.89 -18.90
C ALA A 50 7.99 -5.26 -17.46
N VAL A 51 6.69 -5.31 -17.15
CA VAL A 51 6.19 -5.74 -15.84
C VAL A 51 6.52 -7.21 -15.57
N ASN A 52 6.41 -8.10 -16.56
CA ASN A 52 6.80 -9.50 -16.41
C ASN A 52 8.31 -9.67 -16.17
N GLU A 53 9.14 -8.89 -16.86
CA GLU A 53 10.58 -8.86 -16.64
C GLU A 53 10.92 -8.34 -15.24
N LEU A 54 10.22 -7.29 -14.76
CA LEU A 54 10.36 -6.80 -13.39
C LEU A 54 10.03 -7.89 -12.35
N ARG A 55 8.97 -8.68 -12.56
CA ARG A 55 8.63 -9.80 -11.65
C ARG A 55 9.74 -10.85 -11.55
N ALA A 56 10.55 -11.00 -12.59
CA ALA A 56 11.66 -11.95 -12.61
C ALA A 56 12.91 -11.43 -11.87
N ILE A 57 12.98 -10.14 -11.54
CA ILE A 57 14.08 -9.58 -10.74
C ILE A 57 13.99 -10.15 -9.31
N PRO A 58 15.08 -10.74 -8.77
CA PRO A 58 15.06 -11.34 -7.44
C PRO A 58 14.60 -10.41 -6.31
N SER A 59 15.00 -9.13 -6.33
CA SER A 59 14.57 -8.14 -5.33
C SER A 59 13.07 -7.88 -5.39
N VAL A 60 12.53 -7.70 -6.59
CA VAL A 60 11.10 -7.45 -6.83
C VAL A 60 10.27 -8.69 -6.47
N ALA A 61 10.70 -9.87 -6.87
CA ALA A 61 10.04 -11.14 -6.53
C ALA A 61 9.96 -11.35 -5.01
N ALA A 62 11.04 -11.04 -4.28
CA ALA A 62 11.05 -11.12 -2.82
C ALA A 62 10.06 -10.14 -2.17
N ARG A 63 9.97 -8.91 -2.67
CA ARG A 63 8.99 -7.90 -2.19
C ARG A 63 7.55 -8.33 -2.47
N LEU A 64 7.29 -8.85 -3.67
CA LEU A 64 5.97 -9.38 -4.05
C LEU A 64 5.53 -10.51 -3.11
N LYS A 65 6.44 -11.45 -2.82
CA LYS A 65 6.17 -12.55 -1.88
C LYS A 65 5.94 -12.05 -0.46
N ALA A 66 6.76 -11.13 0.03
CA ALA A 66 6.60 -10.55 1.37
C ALA A 66 5.24 -9.84 1.51
N LYS A 67 4.80 -9.14 0.46
CA LYS A 67 3.49 -8.50 0.41
C LYS A 67 2.34 -9.52 0.42
N GLU A 68 2.45 -10.59 -0.35
CA GLU A 68 1.47 -11.68 -0.35
C GLU A 68 1.38 -12.36 1.02
N ASP A 69 2.53 -12.64 1.64
CA ASP A 69 2.60 -13.22 2.98
C ASP A 69 1.95 -12.29 4.01
N ALA A 70 2.21 -10.98 3.97
CA ALA A 70 1.58 -9.99 4.84
C ALA A 70 0.05 -9.93 4.64
N ALA A 71 -0.42 -9.94 3.38
CA ALA A 71 -1.84 -9.97 3.07
C ALA A 71 -2.52 -11.27 3.52
N ARG A 72 -1.81 -12.40 3.46
CA ARG A 72 -2.30 -13.69 3.97
C ARG A 72 -2.42 -13.65 5.50
N VAL A 73 -1.43 -13.12 6.20
CA VAL A 73 -1.47 -12.95 7.66
C VAL A 73 -2.63 -12.05 8.07
N ALA A 74 -2.80 -10.91 7.38
CA ALA A 74 -3.91 -9.99 7.63
C ALA A 74 -5.28 -10.66 7.46
N ARG A 75 -5.50 -11.39 6.35
CA ARG A 75 -6.72 -12.17 6.13
C ARG A 75 -6.96 -13.22 7.21
N GLY A 76 -5.91 -13.93 7.63
CA GLY A 76 -6.00 -14.91 8.72
C GLY A 76 -6.47 -14.29 10.04
N HIS A 77 -6.05 -13.06 10.34
CA HIS A 77 -6.57 -12.32 11.50
C HIS A 77 -8.00 -11.85 11.30
N GLU A 78 -8.37 -11.36 10.12
CA GLU A 78 -9.75 -10.96 9.81
C GLU A 78 -10.73 -12.13 9.96
N ASP A 79 -10.40 -13.31 9.43
CA ASP A 79 -11.21 -14.53 9.53
C ASP A 79 -11.32 -15.03 10.98
N ALA A 80 -10.21 -14.98 11.73
CA ALA A 80 -10.21 -15.33 13.15
C ALA A 80 -11.07 -14.36 13.97
N ILE A 81 -11.03 -13.07 13.66
CA ILE A 81 -11.75 -12.02 14.37
C ILE A 81 -13.24 -12.00 13.98
N ALA A 82 -13.61 -12.39 12.76
CA ALA A 82 -14.98 -12.40 12.26
C ALA A 82 -15.91 -13.33 13.06
N ASN A 83 -15.37 -14.43 13.59
CA ASN A 83 -16.13 -15.44 14.33
C ASN A 83 -16.09 -15.27 15.86
N LEU A 84 -15.35 -14.28 16.36
CA LEU A 84 -15.19 -14.04 17.81
C LEU A 84 -16.24 -13.06 18.34
N ARG A 85 -16.69 -13.28 19.58
CA ARG A 85 -17.56 -12.32 20.29
C ARG A 85 -16.78 -11.04 20.60
N PRO A 86 -17.43 -9.88 20.79
CA PRO A 86 -16.75 -8.60 21.04
C PRO A 86 -15.71 -8.62 22.17
N SER A 87 -15.98 -9.35 23.25
CA SER A 87 -15.05 -9.53 24.38
C SER A 87 -13.83 -10.38 24.01
N GLU A 88 -13.99 -11.37 23.15
CA GLU A 88 -12.93 -12.28 22.70
C GLU A 88 -12.05 -11.60 21.63
N ARG A 89 -12.62 -10.73 20.80
CA ARG A 89 -11.88 -9.89 19.84
C ARG A 89 -10.85 -8.99 20.54
N MET A 90 -11.22 -8.38 21.67
CA MET A 90 -10.32 -7.57 22.48
C MET A 90 -9.16 -8.39 23.09
N THR A 91 -9.44 -9.61 23.54
CA THR A 91 -8.41 -10.51 24.08
C THR A 91 -7.47 -11.01 22.98
N TYR A 92 -8.02 -11.44 21.84
CA TYR A 92 -7.27 -11.86 20.66
C TYR A 92 -6.38 -10.73 20.13
N ALA A 93 -6.92 -9.51 20.05
CA ALA A 93 -6.15 -8.35 19.63
C ALA A 93 -4.95 -8.08 20.55
N ARG A 94 -5.09 -8.25 21.87
CA ARG A 94 -3.97 -8.08 22.82
C ARG A 94 -2.91 -9.17 22.65
N GLN A 95 -3.35 -10.42 22.47
CA GLN A 95 -2.44 -11.57 22.31
C GLN A 95 -1.61 -11.49 21.02
N HIS A 96 -2.18 -10.92 19.96
CA HIS A 96 -1.52 -10.78 18.67
C HIS A 96 -0.94 -9.38 18.41
N GLY A 97 -0.88 -8.51 19.43
CA GLY A 97 -0.35 -7.14 19.29
C GLY A 97 -1.13 -6.25 18.31
N LEU A 98 -2.37 -6.64 17.98
CA LEU A 98 -3.31 -5.90 17.12
C LEU A 98 -4.11 -4.85 17.89
N THR A 99 -3.96 -4.79 19.22
CA THR A 99 -4.36 -3.60 19.96
C THR A 99 -3.47 -2.46 19.49
N GLY A 100 -4.00 -1.63 18.59
CA GLY A 100 -3.31 -0.46 18.09
C GLY A 100 -2.61 0.28 19.23
N THR A 101 -1.41 0.78 18.92
CA THR A 101 -0.81 1.89 19.66
C THR A 101 -1.91 2.88 19.99
N SER A 102 -1.91 3.37 21.25
CA SER A 102 -2.77 4.46 21.74
C SER A 102 -3.14 5.39 20.60
N PRO A 103 -4.41 5.82 20.47
CA PRO A 103 -4.84 6.64 19.34
C PRO A 103 -3.77 7.71 19.14
N GLU A 104 -3.01 7.60 18.03
CA GLU A 104 -2.14 8.68 17.63
C GLU A 104 -3.01 9.92 17.73
N LYS A 105 -2.52 10.96 18.41
CA LYS A 105 -3.24 12.24 18.44
C LYS A 105 -3.54 12.56 16.98
N LEU A 106 -4.79 12.36 16.59
CA LEU A 106 -5.22 12.54 15.22
C LEU A 106 -4.78 13.96 14.84
N VAL A 107 -4.10 14.09 13.70
CA VAL A 107 -3.70 15.41 13.24
C VAL A 107 -4.99 16.19 12.97
N ALA A 108 -4.99 17.52 13.13
CA ALA A 108 -6.21 18.34 13.02
C ALA A 108 -7.01 18.08 11.72
N SER A 109 -6.34 17.71 10.62
CA SER A 109 -6.95 17.29 9.35
C SER A 109 -7.87 16.06 9.48
N ASP A 110 -7.47 15.09 10.30
CA ASP A 110 -8.22 13.84 10.45
C ASP A 110 -9.46 14.05 11.32
N HIS A 111 -9.38 14.96 12.30
CA HIS A 111 -10.53 15.36 13.09
C HIS A 111 -11.62 16.02 12.22
N VAL A 112 -11.23 16.86 11.26
CA VAL A 112 -12.16 17.51 10.32
C VAL A 112 -12.84 16.46 9.42
N ASN A 113 -12.09 15.48 8.94
CA ASN A 113 -12.62 14.38 8.12
C ASN A 113 -13.60 13.47 8.87
N VAL A 114 -13.43 13.29 10.18
CA VAL A 114 -14.37 12.53 11.01
C VAL A 114 -15.59 13.38 11.33
N LEU A 115 -15.41 14.66 11.67
CA LEU A 115 -16.50 15.60 11.96
C LEU A 115 -17.38 15.92 10.75
N SER A 116 -16.86 15.78 9.52
CA SER A 116 -17.66 15.95 8.29
C SER A 116 -18.56 14.75 7.99
N LYS A 117 -18.25 13.57 8.54
CA LYS A 117 -19.03 12.33 8.39
C LYS A 117 -20.04 12.11 9.51
N LEU A 118 -19.98 12.90 10.58
CA LEU A 118 -20.86 12.80 11.74
C LEU A 118 -21.88 13.94 11.74
N GLU A 119 -23.13 13.63 12.07
CA GLU A 119 -24.21 14.61 12.15
C GLU A 119 -24.73 14.82 13.58
N GLY A 120 -25.21 16.03 13.85
CA GLY A 120 -25.91 16.39 15.08
C GLY A 120 -25.15 16.07 16.38
N LYS A 121 -25.78 15.29 17.26
CA LYS A 121 -25.28 14.99 18.61
C LYS A 121 -23.97 14.17 18.59
N ALA A 122 -23.80 13.26 17.64
CA ALA A 122 -22.59 12.45 17.51
C ALA A 122 -21.36 13.31 17.20
N LYS A 123 -21.54 14.38 16.42
CA LYS A 123 -20.50 15.37 16.11
C LYS A 123 -20.06 16.14 17.36
N LEU A 124 -21.02 16.59 18.18
CA LEU A 124 -20.76 17.32 19.42
C LEU A 124 -20.09 16.44 20.48
N ASP A 125 -20.55 15.20 20.63
CA ASP A 125 -19.98 14.25 21.59
C ASP A 125 -18.54 13.86 21.20
N TYR A 126 -18.27 13.71 19.89
CA TYR A 126 -16.92 13.51 19.37
C TYR A 126 -16.02 14.73 19.64
N ALA A 127 -16.49 15.95 19.33
CA ALA A 127 -15.73 17.17 19.56
C ALA A 127 -15.36 17.36 21.05
N ARG A 128 -16.29 17.11 21.98
CA ARG A 128 -16.01 17.16 23.43
C ARG A 128 -15.00 16.11 23.88
N LYS A 129 -15.14 14.87 23.41
CA LYS A 129 -14.25 13.76 23.78
C LYS A 129 -12.80 13.99 23.32
N HIS A 130 -12.63 14.75 22.23
CA HIS A 130 -11.33 15.03 21.63
C HIS A 130 -10.81 16.46 21.87
N GLY A 131 -11.48 17.26 22.72
CA GLY A 131 -11.01 18.60 23.10
C GLY A 131 -11.06 19.64 21.97
N LEU A 132 -11.99 19.47 21.01
CA LEU A 132 -12.19 20.35 19.85
C LEU A 132 -13.39 21.29 19.99
N ALA A 133 -14.14 21.18 21.10
CA ALA A 133 -15.37 21.91 21.39
C ALA A 133 -15.13 23.06 22.37
#